data_AF-A0A9C7RMW9-F1
#
_entry.id   AF-A0A9C7RMW9-F1
#
_cell.length_a   1.000
_cell.length_b   1.000
_cell.length_c   1.000
_cell.angle_alpha   90.00
_cell.angle_beta   90.00
_cell.angle_gamma   90.00
#
_symmetry.space_group_name_H-M   'P 1'
#
loop_
_entity.id
_entity.type
_entity.pdbx_description
1 polymer ?
#
loop_
_entity_poly.entity_id
_entity_poly.type
_entity_poly.pdbx_seq_one_letter_code
_entity_poly.pdbx_strand_id
1 'polypeptide(L)'
;MLQEVTIEKMVNGGYGLGKLPSGKTVFVEGAYPGERVLVKLTRIKKDFSFAKTVTVLEPSPKRVIPPCPHFGVCGGCQWMDIDYEEQLAYKKNILEDTLKRIG
;
A
#
# COMPACT_ATOMS: atom_id res chain seq x y z
N MET A 1 -16.49 -4.63 -6.97
CA MET A 1 -16.89 -3.35 -6.36
C MET A 1 -15.63 -2.52 -6.15
N LEU A 2 -15.59 -1.32 -6.71
CA LEU A 2 -14.50 -0.36 -6.52
C LEU A 2 -14.77 0.49 -5.28
N GLN A 3 -13.72 0.89 -4.58
CA GLN A 3 -13.80 1.70 -3.36
C GLN A 3 -12.69 2.74 -3.37
N GLU A 4 -12.98 3.94 -2.89
CA GLU A 4 -11.98 4.98 -2.68
C GLU A 4 -11.39 4.85 -1.28
N VAL A 5 -10.06 4.92 -1.18
CA VAL A 5 -9.33 4.73 0.07
C VAL A 5 -8.19 5.75 0.12
N THR A 6 -8.05 6.41 1.27
CA THR A 6 -6.84 7.16 1.61
C THR A 6 -5.88 6.25 2.36
N ILE A 7 -4.61 6.22 1.94
CA ILE A 7 -3.59 5.38 2.57
C ILE A 7 -2.93 6.15 3.70
N GLU A 8 -2.97 5.57 4.89
CA GLU A 8 -2.45 6.18 6.12
C GLU A 8 -0.97 5.85 6.34
N LYS A 9 -0.58 4.58 6.15
CA LYS A 9 0.81 4.13 6.36
C LYS A 9 1.12 2.83 5.64
N MET A 10 2.40 2.51 5.51
CA MET A 10 2.85 1.18 5.08
C MET A 10 2.88 0.21 6.26
N VAL A 11 2.56 -1.05 5.99
CA VAL A 11 2.59 -2.14 6.96
C VAL A 11 3.33 -3.35 6.40
N ASN A 12 3.63 -4.31 7.28
CA ASN A 12 4.30 -5.55 6.92
C ASN A 12 3.58 -6.27 5.75
N GLY A 13 4.36 -6.89 4.86
CA GLY A 13 3.87 -7.55 3.65
C GLY A 13 3.77 -6.64 2.42
N GLY A 14 4.18 -5.38 2.51
CA GLY A 14 4.24 -4.49 1.35
C GLY A 14 2.98 -3.67 1.10
N TYR A 15 2.02 -3.69 2.03
CA TYR A 15 0.70 -3.08 1.85
C TYR A 15 0.63 -1.66 2.39
N GLY A 16 -0.13 -0.81 1.69
CA GLY A 16 -0.70 0.40 2.26
C GLY A 16 -1.90 0.04 3.15
N LEU A 17 -1.98 0.64 4.32
CA LEU A 17 -3.10 0.50 5.25
C LEU A 17 -4.03 1.70 5.11
N GLY A 18 -5.33 1.44 5.00
CA GLY A 18 -6.36 2.47 5.06
C GLY A 18 -7.68 1.91 5.60
N LYS A 19 -8.72 2.71 5.48
CA LYS A 19 -10.09 2.33 5.86
C LYS A 19 -11.04 2.49 4.68
N LEU A 20 -11.94 1.51 4.54
CA LEU A 20 -13.07 1.63 3.63
C LEU A 20 -14.07 2.66 4.15
N PRO A 21 -14.99 3.17 3.30
CA PRO A 21 -16.09 4.04 3.75
C PRO A 21 -16.92 3.46 4.91
N SER A 22 -16.99 2.13 5.02
CA SER A 22 -17.64 1.43 6.13
C SER A 22 -16.85 1.46 7.45
N GLY A 23 -15.67 2.09 7.50
CA GLY A 23 -14.76 2.11 8.65
C GLY A 23 -13.86 0.87 8.77
N LYS A 24 -14.07 -0.14 7.92
CA LYS A 24 -13.34 -1.41 7.97
C LYS A 24 -11.91 -1.26 7.44
N THR A 25 -10.94 -1.85 8.14
CA THR A 25 -9.53 -1.89 7.73
C THR A 25 -9.35 -2.58 6.37
N VAL A 26 -8.56 -1.97 5.51
CA VAL A 26 -8.18 -2.54 4.21
C VAL A 26 -6.68 -2.45 3.98
N PHE A 27 -6.10 -3.56 3.53
CA PHE A 27 -4.73 -3.67 3.07
C PHE A 27 -4.70 -3.54 1.56
N VAL A 28 -3.98 -2.55 1.05
CA VAL A 28 -3.97 -2.15 -0.36
C VAL A 28 -2.60 -2.40 -0.96
N GLU A 29 -2.56 -3.18 -2.03
CA GLU A 29 -1.35 -3.40 -2.83
C GLU A 29 -1.20 -2.27 -3.88
N GLY A 30 0.03 -1.75 -4.03
CA GLY A 30 0.37 -0.73 -5.03
C GLY A 30 -0.02 0.70 -4.67
N ALA A 31 -0.22 1.00 -3.38
CA ALA A 31 -0.53 2.33 -2.88
C ALA A 31 0.35 2.71 -1.69
N TYR A 32 0.68 3.99 -1.58
CA TYR A 32 1.62 4.54 -0.61
C TYR A 32 0.97 5.56 0.33
N PRO A 33 1.55 5.84 1.51
CA PRO A 33 1.01 6.80 2.46
C PRO A 33 0.81 8.19 1.83
N GLY A 34 -0.31 8.82 2.18
CA GLY A 34 -0.70 10.13 1.64
C GLY A 34 -1.41 10.06 0.29
N GLU A 35 -1.51 8.89 -0.34
CA GLU A 35 -2.24 8.74 -1.60
C GLU A 35 -3.73 8.51 -1.40
N ARG A 36 -4.51 9.04 -2.35
CA ARG A 36 -5.92 8.67 -2.53
C ARG A 36 -6.05 7.75 -3.73
N VAL A 37 -6.60 6.58 -3.53
CA VAL A 37 -6.62 5.50 -4.54
C VAL A 37 -8.00 4.89 -4.70
N LEU A 38 -8.32 4.52 -5.94
CA LEU A 38 -9.45 3.67 -6.28
C LEU A 38 -8.97 2.22 -6.28
N VAL A 39 -9.59 1.38 -5.45
CA VAL A 39 -9.14 0.00 -5.22
C VAL A 39 -10.24 -1.00 -5.57
N LYS A 40 -9.84 -2.19 -6.02
CA LYS A 40 -10.72 -3.35 -6.18
C LYS A 40 -10.46 -4.32 -5.03
N LEU A 41 -11.50 -4.61 -4.24
CA LEU A 41 -11.41 -5.63 -3.20
C LEU A 41 -11.09 -7.00 -3.82
N THR A 42 -10.04 -7.64 -3.35
CA THR A 42 -9.59 -8.97 -3.81
C THR A 42 -9.96 -10.08 -2.83
N ARG A 43 -10.00 -9.76 -1.52
CA ARG A 43 -10.40 -10.71 -0.48
C ARG A 43 -11.11 -9.98 0.66
N ILE A 44 -12.29 -10.45 1.03
CA ILE A 44 -13.11 -9.85 2.09
C ILE A 44 -13.16 -10.83 3.26
N LYS A 45 -12.65 -10.44 4.43
CA LYS A 45 -12.79 -11.19 5.69
C LYS A 45 -13.79 -10.48 6.62
N LYS A 46 -14.02 -10.98 7.83
CA LYS A 46 -14.90 -10.30 8.80
C LYS A 46 -14.31 -8.96 9.25
N ASP A 47 -13.06 -8.94 9.69
CA ASP A 47 -12.47 -7.78 10.38
C ASP A 47 -11.67 -6.86 9.43
N PHE A 48 -11.21 -7.38 8.30
CA PHE A 48 -10.42 -6.63 7.32
C PHE A 48 -10.64 -7.11 5.89
N SER A 49 -10.15 -6.35 4.93
CA SER A 49 -10.17 -6.70 3.51
C SER A 49 -8.77 -6.52 2.89
N PHE A 50 -8.51 -7.24 1.81
CA PHE A 50 -7.40 -6.94 0.90
C PHE A 50 -7.96 -6.33 -0.39
N ALA A 51 -7.18 -5.43 -0.98
CA ALA A 51 -7.50 -4.79 -2.24
C ALA A 51 -6.23 -4.57 -3.07
N LYS A 52 -6.43 -4.44 -4.39
CA LYS A 52 -5.40 -3.98 -5.32
C LYS A 52 -5.78 -2.61 -5.85
N THR A 53 -4.80 -1.73 -5.97
CA THR A 53 -4.99 -0.41 -6.59
C THR A 53 -5.35 -0.57 -8.06
N VAL A 54 -6.42 0.11 -8.48
CA VAL A 54 -6.87 0.18 -9.88
C VAL A 54 -6.42 1.52 -10.47
N THR A 55 -6.55 2.59 -9.69
CA THR A 55 -6.17 3.93 -10.13
C THR A 55 -5.69 4.73 -8.93
N VAL A 56 -4.62 5.49 -9.12
CA VAL A 56 -4.15 6.47 -8.14
C VAL A 56 -4.79 7.80 -8.50
N LEU A 57 -5.69 8.28 -7.63
CA LEU A 57 -6.44 9.52 -7.84
C LEU A 57 -5.59 10.74 -7.46
N GLU A 58 -4.88 10.64 -6.34
CA GLU A 58 -3.92 11.63 -5.86
C GLU A 58 -2.60 10.91 -5.59
N PRO A 59 -1.62 10.99 -6.51
CA PRO A 59 -0.34 10.30 -6.37
C PRO A 59 0.58 11.03 -5.39
N SER A 60 1.41 10.25 -4.69
CA SER A 60 2.51 10.80 -3.91
C SER A 60 3.52 11.49 -4.86
N PRO A 61 4.07 12.65 -4.48
CA PRO A 61 5.13 13.31 -5.25
C PRO A 61 6.42 12.47 -5.31
N LYS A 62 6.50 11.41 -4.50
CA LYS A 62 7.63 10.49 -4.41
C LYS A 62 7.52 9.29 -5.35
N ARG A 63 6.45 9.20 -6.15
CA ARG A 63 6.35 8.16 -7.18
C ARG A 63 7.42 8.35 -8.24
N VAL A 64 7.98 7.23 -8.70
CA VAL A 64 8.99 7.19 -9.76
C VAL A 64 8.61 6.18 -10.83
N ILE A 65 9.19 6.32 -12.02
CA ILE A 65 9.06 5.29 -13.05
C ILE A 65 9.92 4.09 -12.62
N PRO A 66 9.35 2.88 -12.50
CA PRO A 66 10.12 1.71 -12.10
C PRO A 66 11.18 1.38 -13.16
N PRO A 67 12.43 1.06 -12.75
CA PRO A 67 13.52 0.77 -13.69
C PRO A 67 13.32 -0.56 -14.43
N CYS A 68 12.52 -1.49 -13.88
CA CYS A 68 12.26 -2.78 -14.50
C CYS A 68 10.96 -2.73 -15.33
N PRO A 69 11.01 -3.09 -16.63
CA PRO A 69 9.83 -3.09 -17.50
C PRO A 69 8.79 -4.16 -17.13
N HIS A 70 9.15 -5.13 -16.29
CA HIS A 70 8.25 -6.20 -15.83
C HIS A 70 7.58 -5.89 -14.48
N PHE A 71 7.79 -4.69 -13.94
CA PHE A 71 7.16 -4.26 -12.69
C PHE A 71 5.63 -4.35 -12.79
N GLY A 72 4.98 -4.81 -11.72
CA GLY A 72 3.54 -5.05 -11.69
C GLY A 72 3.08 -6.36 -12.37
N VAL A 73 3.94 -7.06 -13.11
CA VAL A 73 3.60 -8.31 -13.81
C VAL A 73 4.33 -9.53 -13.22
N CYS A 74 5.65 -9.47 -13.04
CA CYS A 74 6.43 -10.65 -12.62
C CYS A 74 6.28 -11.02 -11.14
N GLY A 75 5.78 -10.09 -10.30
CA GLY A 75 5.57 -10.29 -8.86
C GLY A 75 6.85 -10.27 -8.00
N GLY A 76 8.05 -10.14 -8.59
CA GLY A 76 9.31 -10.16 -7.85
C GLY A 76 9.62 -8.90 -7.04
N CYS A 77 9.02 -7.77 -7.40
CA CYS A 77 9.26 -6.49 -6.75
C CYS A 77 7.94 -5.80 -6.42
N GLN A 78 7.86 -5.23 -5.22
CA GLN A 78 6.64 -4.60 -4.72
C GLN A 78 6.64 -3.07 -4.85
N TRP A 79 7.80 -2.41 -4.71
CA TRP A 79 7.88 -0.95 -4.52
C TRP A 79 8.83 -0.23 -5.47
N MET A 80 9.08 -0.75 -6.66
CA MET A 80 10.00 -0.09 -7.60
C MET A 80 9.46 1.23 -8.17
N ASP A 81 8.19 1.56 -7.94
CA ASP A 81 7.51 2.79 -8.37
C ASP A 81 7.44 3.88 -7.28
N ILE A 82 8.21 3.76 -6.19
CA ILE A 82 8.41 4.82 -5.19
C ILE A 82 9.91 5.07 -4.99
N ASP A 83 10.28 6.32 -4.68
CA ASP A 83 11.65 6.70 -4.44
C ASP A 83 12.32 5.83 -3.35
N TYR A 84 13.64 5.65 -3.48
CA TYR A 84 14.38 4.72 -2.63
C TYR A 84 14.42 5.15 -1.15
N GLU A 85 14.48 6.45 -0.89
CA GLU A 85 14.51 6.99 0.48
C GLU A 85 13.20 6.68 1.21
N GLU A 86 12.06 6.78 0.53
CA GLU A 86 10.76 6.37 1.08
C GLU A 86 10.72 4.86 1.32
N GLN A 87 11.30 4.04 0.44
CA GLN A 87 11.38 2.60 0.68
C GLN A 87 12.13 2.28 1.99
N LEU A 88 13.23 2.98 2.26
CA LEU A 88 13.99 2.83 3.51
C LEU A 88 13.18 3.30 4.71
N ALA A 89 12.54 4.47 4.61
CA ALA A 89 11.68 5.01 5.67
C ALA A 89 10.54 4.06 6.01
N TYR A 90 9.84 3.50 5.01
CA TYR A 90 8.78 2.54 5.22
C TYR A 90 9.26 1.25 5.87
N LYS A 91 10.40 0.70 5.45
CA LYS A 91 10.99 -0.51 6.07
C LYS A 91 11.32 -0.26 7.53
N LYS A 92 11.95 0.87 7.85
CA LYS A 92 12.28 1.25 9.22
C LYS A 92 11.03 1.36 10.08
N ASN A 93 10.01 2.08 9.60
CA ASN A 93 8.76 2.25 10.34
C ASN A 93 8.04 0.92 10.58
N ILE A 94 8.01 0.02 9.58
CA ILE A 94 7.44 -1.32 9.72
C ILE A 94 8.19 -2.12 10.80
N LEU A 95 9.52 -2.07 10.80
CA LEU A 95 10.35 -2.75 11.79
C LEU A 95 10.09 -2.22 13.20
N GLU A 96 10.10 -0.90 13.38
CA GLU A 96 9.83 -0.25 14.67
C GLU A 96 8.43 -0.57 15.20
N ASP A 97 7.40 -0.50 14.34
CA ASP A 97 6.02 -0.86 14.69
C ASP A 97 5.90 -2.34 15.08
N THR A 98 6.67 -3.22 14.43
CA THR A 98 6.69 -4.65 14.73
C THR A 98 7.33 -4.92 16.09
N LEU A 99 8.49 -4.31 16.35
CA LEU A 99 9.21 -4.47 17.62
C LEU A 99 8.39 -3.95 18.80
N LYS A 100 7.75 -2.77 18.68
CA LYS A 100 6.89 -2.20 19.74
C LYS A 100 5.69 -3.07 20.11
N ARG A 101 5.25 -3.97 19.22
CA ARG A 101 4.07 -4.81 19.43
C ARG A 101 4.40 -6.20 19.98
N ILE A 102 5.61 -6.68 19.73
CA ILE A 102 6.01 -8.07 20.01
C ILE A 102 7.12 -8.14 21.07
N GLY A 103 7.96 -7.11 21.19
CA GLY A 103 9.01 -7.00 22.20
C GLY A 103 8.50 -6.45 23.52
#